data_AF-A0A2N8ZHZ0-F1
#
_entry.id   AF-A0A2N8ZHZ0-F1
#
_cell.length_a   1.000
_cell.length_b   1.000
_cell.length_c   1.000
_cell.angle_alpha   90.00
_cell.angle_beta   90.00
_cell.angle_gamma   90.00
#
_symmetry.space_group_name_H-M   'P 1'
#
loop_
_entity.id
_entity.type
_entity.pdbx_description
1 polymer ?
#
loop_
_entity_poly.entity_id
_entity_poly.type
_entity_poly.pdbx_seq_one_letter_code
_entity_poly.pdbx_strand_id
1 'polypeptide(L)'
;MKTHITYLAIACAALSGCASKEYKGQGEYFELRHVNIVERDLSPLKPTIMSETKLTAKVVKPKAKPVPKPIETYLIREGESFESAIRRWLKREGYRKVAWSMNTQHQLTLSKRSSKQQRLDGSFKKVWDELSAQLGVPLKLVEANQNRQKVVGVYDFDGKARITHVGGQSLKAVTQRVVENYEYIWVDTVDQKRSWLSPNDYKFSADYYLLTAWDDVEYALSVVLEGYPVRAAILDSTGQVFIQEDI
;
A
#
# COMPACT_ATOMS: atom_id res chain seq x y z
N MET A 1 -47.23 -36.77 31.53
CA MET A 1 -48.53 -37.13 30.93
C MET A 1 -48.65 -36.42 29.59
N LYS A 2 -48.56 -37.21 28.51
CA LYS A 2 -49.60 -37.36 27.47
C LYS A 2 -49.74 -36.12 26.57
N THR A 3 -49.05 -36.05 25.42
CA THR A 3 -49.44 -36.61 24.09
C THR A 3 -50.62 -35.84 23.48
N HIS A 4 -50.59 -35.26 22.27
CA HIS A 4 -50.49 -35.88 20.94
C HIS A 4 -50.59 -34.73 19.88
N ILE A 5 -49.79 -34.66 18.79
CA ILE A 5 -50.02 -35.31 17.45
C ILE A 5 -51.16 -34.59 16.69
N THR A 6 -51.13 -34.13 15.42
CA THR A 6 -50.45 -34.55 14.16
C THR A 6 -50.76 -33.49 13.06
N TYR A 7 -49.81 -33.14 12.18
CA TYR A 7 -49.71 -33.42 10.71
C TYR A 7 -50.73 -32.78 9.74
N LEU A 8 -50.21 -32.22 8.63
CA LEU A 8 -50.33 -32.69 7.21
C LEU A 8 -49.82 -31.54 6.30
N ALA A 9 -48.66 -31.60 5.65
CA ALA A 9 -48.27 -32.39 4.46
C ALA A 9 -49.16 -32.12 3.22
N ILE A 10 -48.53 -31.63 2.13
CA ILE A 10 -48.75 -31.88 0.69
C ILE A 10 -47.56 -31.16 0.00
N ALA A 11 -46.50 -31.76 -0.52
CA ALA A 11 -46.31 -32.90 -1.43
C ALA A 11 -46.65 -32.62 -2.91
N CYS A 12 -45.58 -32.51 -3.71
CA CYS A 12 -45.40 -33.02 -5.08
C CYS A 12 -46.45 -32.70 -6.17
N ALA A 13 -45.97 -32.04 -7.23
CA ALA A 13 -46.36 -32.36 -8.60
C ALA A 13 -45.10 -32.62 -9.43
N ALA A 14 -44.94 -33.89 -9.80
CA ALA A 14 -43.93 -34.40 -10.71
C ALA A 14 -44.41 -34.31 -12.17
N LEU A 15 -43.44 -34.17 -13.07
CA LEU A 15 -43.32 -34.84 -14.37
C LEU A 15 -44.60 -35.09 -15.20
N SER A 16 -44.74 -34.37 -16.31
CA SER A 16 -45.30 -34.85 -17.60
C SER A 16 -45.17 -33.71 -18.63
N GLY A 17 -44.76 -33.90 -19.88
CA GLY A 17 -44.59 -35.14 -20.62
C GLY A 17 -43.70 -34.99 -21.85
N CYS A 18 -43.27 -36.16 -22.30
CA CYS A 18 -42.63 -36.44 -23.57
C CYS A 18 -43.54 -36.07 -24.74
N ALA A 19 -42.97 -35.49 -25.79
CA ALA A 19 -43.53 -35.57 -27.13
C ALA A 19 -42.48 -36.22 -28.05
N SER A 20 -42.30 -37.53 -27.89
CA SER A 20 -41.69 -38.37 -28.90
C SER A 20 -42.74 -38.64 -29.99
N LYS A 21 -42.45 -38.21 -31.23
CA LYS A 21 -43.05 -38.85 -32.40
C LYS A 21 -42.02 -39.83 -32.98
N GLU A 22 -42.49 -41.06 -33.16
CA GLU A 22 -41.78 -42.22 -33.71
C GLU A 22 -41.08 -41.90 -35.03
N TYR A 23 -39.81 -42.29 -35.14
CA TYR A 23 -39.21 -42.67 -36.41
C TYR A 23 -38.91 -44.17 -36.36
N LYS A 24 -39.62 -44.94 -37.18
CA LYS A 24 -39.35 -46.36 -37.46
C LYS A 24 -38.49 -46.43 -38.72
N GLY A 25 -37.20 -46.69 -38.54
CA GLY A 25 -36.29 -47.01 -39.62
C GLY A 25 -35.24 -48.00 -39.12
N GLN A 26 -35.22 -49.19 -39.71
CA GLN A 26 -34.30 -50.27 -39.38
C GLN A 26 -32.88 -49.93 -39.87
N GLY A 27 -31.87 -50.07 -39.02
CA GLY A 27 -30.47 -49.92 -39.41
C GLY A 27 -29.57 -49.86 -38.19
N GLU A 28 -28.55 -50.71 -38.19
CA GLU A 28 -27.64 -51.00 -37.08
C GLU A 28 -26.84 -49.77 -36.62
N TYR A 29 -26.58 -49.70 -35.31
CA TYR A 29 -25.70 -48.70 -34.70
C TYR A 29 -24.23 -48.99 -35.08
N PHE A 30 -23.63 -48.10 -35.86
CA PHE A 30 -22.17 -47.99 -35.94
C PHE A 30 -21.75 -46.65 -35.33
N GLU A 31 -21.22 -46.67 -34.12
CA GLU A 31 -20.49 -45.50 -33.61
C GLU A 31 -19.14 -45.40 -34.32
N LEU A 32 -19.05 -44.51 -35.30
CA LEU A 32 -17.79 -44.16 -35.94
C LEU A 32 -16.97 -43.30 -34.96
N ARG A 33 -15.98 -43.91 -34.31
CA ARG A 33 -14.94 -43.15 -33.59
C ARG A 33 -14.17 -42.30 -34.61
N HIS A 34 -14.39 -40.98 -34.56
CA HIS A 34 -13.57 -39.91 -35.12
C HIS A 34 -12.88 -40.23 -36.45
N VAL A 35 -13.65 -40.20 -37.54
CA VAL A 35 -13.08 -40.12 -38.90
C VAL A 35 -13.36 -38.73 -39.44
N ASN A 36 -12.30 -38.02 -39.83
CA ASN A 36 -12.41 -36.73 -40.52
C ASN A 36 -12.96 -36.97 -41.93
N ILE A 37 -14.27 -36.83 -42.09
CA ILE A 37 -14.90 -36.85 -43.41
C ILE A 37 -14.72 -35.45 -44.01
N VAL A 38 -13.89 -35.35 -45.04
CA VAL A 38 -13.78 -34.14 -45.87
C VAL A 38 -14.75 -34.32 -47.03
N GLU A 39 -15.91 -33.69 -46.93
CA GLU A 39 -16.83 -33.57 -48.07
C GLU A 39 -16.20 -32.64 -49.11
N ARG A 40 -15.87 -33.17 -50.30
CA ARG A 40 -15.55 -32.33 -51.45
C ARG A 40 -16.83 -32.07 -52.23
N ASP A 41 -17.35 -30.85 -52.10
CA ASP A 41 -18.38 -30.34 -52.99
C ASP A 41 -17.83 -30.28 -54.43
N LEU A 42 -18.48 -31.01 -55.34
CA LEU A 42 -18.15 -31.10 -56.77
C LEU A 42 -19.08 -30.24 -57.64
N SER A 43 -19.75 -29.26 -57.05
CA SER A 43 -20.57 -28.31 -57.81
C SER A 43 -19.70 -27.52 -58.82
N PRO A 44 -20.19 -27.29 -60.05
CA PRO A 44 -19.45 -26.52 -61.04
C PRO A 44 -19.27 -25.08 -60.55
N LEU A 45 -18.01 -24.69 -60.33
CA LEU A 45 -17.60 -23.36 -59.89
C LEU A 45 -18.09 -22.31 -60.89
N LYS A 46 -18.99 -21.40 -60.46
CA LYS A 46 -19.32 -20.21 -61.24
C LYS A 46 -18.14 -19.22 -61.17
N PRO A 47 -17.72 -18.61 -62.29
CA PRO A 47 -16.60 -17.69 -62.28
C PRO A 47 -16.94 -16.47 -61.41
N THR A 48 -16.17 -16.29 -60.34
CA THR A 48 -16.26 -15.10 -59.49
C THR A 48 -15.46 -13.98 -60.16
N ILE A 49 -16.12 -12.84 -60.41
CA ILE A 49 -15.46 -11.65 -60.94
C ILE A 49 -14.50 -11.12 -59.88
N MET A 50 -13.20 -11.14 -60.18
CA MET A 50 -12.17 -10.64 -59.28
C MET A 50 -12.21 -9.11 -59.25
N SER A 51 -12.68 -8.54 -58.15
CA SER A 51 -12.47 -7.12 -57.88
C SER A 51 -11.02 -6.96 -57.39
N GLU A 52 -10.16 -6.32 -58.20
CA GLU A 52 -8.78 -6.02 -57.82
C GLU A 52 -8.74 -5.12 -56.59
N THR A 53 -8.38 -5.71 -55.45
CA THR A 53 -8.02 -4.94 -54.26
C THR A 53 -6.57 -4.52 -54.41
N LYS A 54 -6.33 -3.23 -54.68
CA LYS A 54 -4.98 -2.63 -54.57
C LYS A 54 -4.44 -2.87 -53.16
N LEU A 55 -3.49 -3.79 -53.02
CA LEU A 55 -2.72 -4.01 -51.81
C LEU A 55 -1.84 -2.77 -51.56
N THR A 56 -2.33 -1.82 -50.77
CA THR A 56 -1.43 -0.94 -50.02
C THR A 56 -0.88 -1.74 -48.86
N ALA A 57 0.21 -2.47 -49.12
CA ALA A 57 0.98 -3.14 -48.08
C ALA A 57 1.52 -2.06 -47.11
N LYS A 58 0.82 -1.83 -46.01
CA LYS A 58 1.42 -1.17 -44.85
C LYS A 58 2.53 -2.09 -44.35
N VAL A 59 3.78 -1.69 -44.61
CA VAL A 59 4.96 -2.27 -43.97
C VAL A 59 4.79 -2.06 -42.46
N VAL A 60 4.29 -3.09 -41.78
CA VAL A 60 4.32 -3.13 -40.32
C VAL A 60 5.77 -3.35 -39.94
N LYS A 61 6.45 -2.26 -39.59
CA LYS A 61 7.80 -2.33 -39.00
C LYS A 61 7.75 -3.31 -37.83
N PRO A 62 8.65 -4.30 -37.75
CA PRO A 62 8.68 -5.21 -36.62
C PRO A 62 8.83 -4.37 -35.33
N LYS A 63 7.92 -4.56 -34.36
CA LYS A 63 8.04 -3.96 -33.04
C LYS A 63 9.41 -4.35 -32.48
N ALA A 64 10.28 -3.36 -32.29
CA ALA A 64 11.57 -3.57 -31.68
C ALA A 64 11.39 -4.31 -30.35
N LYS A 65 12.16 -5.38 -30.14
CA LYS A 65 12.20 -6.07 -28.85
C LYS A 65 12.54 -5.03 -27.78
N PRO A 66 11.82 -5.00 -26.64
CA PRO A 66 12.14 -4.06 -25.57
C PRO A 66 13.59 -4.29 -25.14
N VAL A 67 14.41 -3.24 -25.25
CA VAL A 67 15.78 -3.25 -24.73
C VAL A 67 15.69 -3.54 -23.23
N PRO A 68 16.43 -4.53 -22.69
CA PRO A 68 16.45 -4.79 -21.27
C PRO A 68 16.82 -3.51 -20.52
N LYS A 69 15.99 -3.08 -19.56
CA LYS A 69 16.34 -1.97 -18.69
C LYS A 69 17.67 -2.32 -17.99
N PRO A 70 18.64 -1.39 -17.91
CA PRO A 70 19.86 -1.61 -17.15
C PRO A 70 19.52 -2.06 -15.73
N ILE A 71 20.19 -3.10 -15.24
CA ILE A 71 20.04 -3.55 -13.86
C ILE A 71 20.62 -2.46 -12.96
N GLU A 72 19.79 -1.89 -12.09
CA GLU A 72 20.26 -0.90 -11.12
C GLU A 72 21.13 -1.55 -10.05
N THR A 73 22.16 -0.82 -9.62
CA THR A 73 23.09 -1.26 -8.59
C THR A 73 23.03 -0.34 -7.37
N TYR A 74 22.92 -0.96 -6.21
CA TYR A 74 22.92 -0.34 -4.89
C TYR A 74 24.18 -0.81 -4.17
N LEU A 75 24.94 0.15 -3.65
CA LEU A 75 26.23 -0.10 -3.02
C LEU A 75 26.16 0.31 -1.56
N ILE A 76 26.69 -0.53 -0.67
CA ILE A 76 27.05 -0.19 0.70
C ILE A 76 28.56 -0.10 0.72
N ARG A 77 29.11 1.08 1.00
CA ARG A 77 30.56 1.29 1.00
C ARG A 77 31.19 0.66 2.23
N GLU A 78 32.46 0.31 2.12
CA GLU A 78 33.25 -0.09 3.28
C GLU A 78 33.27 1.05 4.31
N GLY A 79 33.03 0.72 5.58
CA GLY A 79 32.96 1.68 6.68
C GLY A 79 31.68 2.54 6.72
N GLU A 80 30.78 2.46 5.73
CA GLU A 80 29.49 3.16 5.73
C GLU A 80 28.47 2.42 6.62
N SER A 81 27.62 3.17 7.33
CA SER A 81 26.49 2.56 8.05
C SER A 81 25.36 2.17 7.11
N PHE A 82 24.59 1.13 7.46
CA PHE A 82 23.43 0.74 6.68
C PHE A 82 22.41 1.88 6.57
N GLU A 83 22.21 2.64 7.65
CA GLU A 83 21.35 3.84 7.63
C GLU A 83 21.81 4.88 6.60
N SER A 84 23.12 5.18 6.55
CA SER A 84 23.67 6.13 5.57
C SER A 84 23.46 5.65 4.13
N ALA A 85 23.71 4.35 3.88
CA ALA A 85 23.48 3.76 2.56
C ALA A 85 22.01 3.88 2.16
N ILE A 86 21.08 3.53 3.06
CA ILE A 86 19.63 3.66 2.84
C ILE A 86 19.24 5.11 2.53
N ARG A 87 19.67 6.08 3.35
CA ARG A 87 19.38 7.51 3.10
C ARG A 87 19.84 7.96 1.73
N ARG A 88 21.03 7.51 1.31
CA ARG A 88 21.58 7.81 -0.01
C ARG A 88 20.78 7.16 -1.13
N TRP A 89 20.31 5.93 -0.95
CA TRP A 89 19.46 5.24 -1.92
C TRP A 89 18.10 5.90 -2.05
N LEU A 90 17.42 6.21 -0.94
CA LEU A 90 16.14 6.95 -0.95
C LEU A 90 16.27 8.31 -1.63
N LYS A 91 17.39 9.02 -1.42
CA LYS A 91 17.68 10.27 -2.13
C LYS A 91 17.83 10.07 -3.64
N ARG A 92 18.42 8.96 -4.08
CA ARG A 92 18.54 8.58 -5.50
C ARG A 92 17.19 8.27 -6.12
N GLU A 93 16.27 7.65 -5.36
CA GLU A 93 14.87 7.42 -5.75
C GLU A 93 14.02 8.72 -5.78
N GLY A 94 14.59 9.85 -5.34
CA GLY A 94 13.96 11.17 -5.39
C GLY A 94 13.33 11.64 -4.08
N TYR A 95 13.45 10.88 -2.99
CA TYR A 95 12.98 11.28 -1.67
C TYR A 95 14.01 12.17 -0.99
N ARG A 96 13.70 13.48 -0.88
CA ARG A 96 14.61 14.46 -0.26
C ARG A 96 14.47 14.55 1.25
N LYS A 97 13.33 14.09 1.78
CA LYS A 97 12.98 14.13 3.20
C LYS A 97 12.66 12.71 3.63
N VAL A 98 13.35 12.25 4.67
CA VAL A 98 13.21 10.88 5.21
C VAL A 98 12.90 11.00 6.70
N ALA A 99 11.74 10.52 7.11
CA ALA A 99 11.35 10.37 8.51
C ALA A 99 11.66 8.94 8.97
N TRP A 100 12.12 8.77 10.21
CA TRP A 100 12.50 7.48 10.78
C TRP A 100 11.71 7.25 12.06
N SER A 101 11.24 6.02 12.24
CA SER A 101 10.57 5.59 13.48
C SER A 101 10.83 4.11 13.67
N MET A 102 11.80 3.80 14.52
CA MET A 102 12.29 2.44 14.72
C MET A 102 12.59 2.21 16.19
N ASN A 103 12.49 0.95 16.62
CA ASN A 103 12.95 0.59 17.94
C ASN A 103 14.48 0.74 18.06
N THR A 104 14.96 0.89 19.29
CA THR A 104 16.38 1.14 19.58
C THR A 104 17.30 0.04 19.04
N GLN A 105 16.88 -1.24 19.11
CA GLN A 105 17.70 -2.37 18.67
C GLN A 105 17.89 -2.39 17.15
N HIS A 106 16.84 -2.10 16.39
CA HIS A 106 16.90 -2.00 14.94
C HIS A 106 17.67 -0.75 14.50
N GLN A 107 17.51 0.38 15.20
CA GLN A 107 18.30 1.58 14.93
C GLN A 107 19.79 1.35 15.16
N LEU A 108 20.15 0.65 16.24
CA LEU A 108 21.55 0.24 16.49
C LEU A 108 22.07 -0.69 15.40
N THR A 109 21.23 -1.61 14.90
CA THR A 109 21.60 -2.50 13.80
C THR A 109 21.86 -1.73 12.51
N LEU A 110 21.03 -0.74 12.17
CA LEU A 110 21.25 0.14 11.02
C LEU A 110 22.46 1.06 11.18
N SER A 111 22.80 1.42 12.41
CA SER A 111 23.96 2.26 12.73
C SER A 111 25.30 1.52 12.59
N LYS A 112 25.28 0.17 12.57
CA LYS A 112 26.50 -0.64 12.35
C LYS A 112 27.09 -0.32 10.98
N ARG A 113 28.42 -0.32 10.92
CA ARG A 113 29.20 -0.08 9.71
C ARG A 113 29.48 -1.38 8.99
N SER A 114 29.39 -1.36 7.66
CA SER A 114 29.78 -2.51 6.85
C SER A 114 31.30 -2.67 6.88
N SER A 115 31.77 -3.89 7.18
CA SER A 115 33.20 -4.22 7.21
C SER A 115 33.83 -4.35 5.82
N LYS A 116 33.00 -4.49 4.77
CA LYS A 116 33.41 -4.62 3.37
C LYS A 116 32.41 -3.91 2.47
N GLN A 117 32.81 -3.58 1.25
CA GLN A 117 31.86 -3.12 0.25
C GLN A 117 30.86 -4.23 -0.11
N GLN A 118 29.57 -3.90 -0.13
CA GLN A 118 28.50 -4.82 -0.56
C GLN A 118 27.81 -4.24 -1.78
N ARG A 119 27.48 -5.11 -2.74
CA ARG A 119 26.81 -4.78 -3.99
C ARG A 119 25.51 -5.56 -4.08
N LEU A 120 24.41 -4.84 -4.28
CA LEU A 120 23.07 -5.39 -4.42
C LEU A 120 22.51 -4.94 -5.77
N ASP A 121 22.11 -5.89 -6.61
CA ASP A 121 21.68 -5.64 -7.98
C ASP A 121 20.19 -5.99 -8.16
N GLY A 122 19.44 -5.08 -8.80
CA GLY A 122 18.02 -5.24 -9.10
C GLY A 122 17.21 -3.98 -8.86
N SER A 123 15.88 -4.12 -8.88
CA SER A 123 14.96 -3.02 -8.52
C SER A 123 15.14 -2.58 -7.07
N PHE A 124 14.84 -1.31 -6.77
CA PHE A 124 14.84 -0.78 -5.40
C PHE A 124 14.12 -1.69 -4.40
N LYS A 125 12.90 -2.15 -4.72
CA LYS A 125 12.11 -3.02 -3.83
C LYS A 125 12.86 -4.32 -3.49
N LYS A 126 13.43 -4.99 -4.49
CA LYS A 126 14.21 -6.23 -4.29
C LYS A 126 15.40 -5.97 -3.36
N VAL A 127 16.17 -4.91 -3.63
CA VAL A 127 17.32 -4.55 -2.80
C VAL A 127 16.90 -4.21 -1.37
N TRP A 128 15.77 -3.51 -1.22
CA TRP A 128 15.19 -3.18 0.08
C TRP A 128 14.81 -4.43 0.87
N ASP A 129 14.09 -5.36 0.24
CA ASP A 129 13.70 -6.64 0.86
C ASP A 129 14.92 -7.50 1.20
N GLU A 130 15.94 -7.53 0.34
CA GLU A 130 17.19 -8.27 0.57
C GLU A 130 17.98 -7.69 1.75
N LEU A 131 18.10 -6.36 1.84
CA LEU A 131 18.75 -5.71 2.98
C LEU A 131 17.97 -5.92 4.29
N SER A 132 16.64 -5.81 4.23
CA SER A 132 15.73 -6.08 5.35
C SER A 132 15.95 -7.50 5.91
N ALA A 133 15.99 -8.50 5.03
CA ALA A 133 16.26 -9.88 5.39
C ALA A 133 17.69 -10.10 5.92
N GLN A 134 18.70 -9.49 5.30
CA GLN A 134 20.10 -9.59 5.72
C GLN A 134 20.32 -9.05 7.14
N LEU A 135 19.63 -7.97 7.49
CA LEU A 135 19.76 -7.33 8.81
C LEU A 135 18.83 -7.95 9.86
N GLY A 136 17.84 -8.74 9.45
CA GLY A 136 16.79 -9.23 10.35
C GLY A 136 15.92 -8.09 10.91
N VAL A 137 15.79 -6.98 10.16
CA VAL A 137 15.04 -5.79 10.56
C VAL A 137 13.87 -5.63 9.59
N PRO A 138 12.60 -5.57 10.05
CA PRO A 138 11.44 -5.47 9.17
C PRO A 138 11.29 -4.06 8.60
N LEU A 139 12.14 -3.70 7.63
CA LEU A 139 12.15 -2.38 7.02
C LEU A 139 10.88 -2.16 6.19
N LYS A 140 9.99 -1.29 6.68
CA LYS A 140 8.76 -0.88 6.00
C LYS A 140 8.87 0.56 5.49
N LEU A 141 8.16 0.86 4.41
CA LEU A 141 8.11 2.18 3.78
C LEU A 141 6.70 2.72 3.74
N VAL A 142 6.57 4.02 3.98
CA VAL A 142 5.35 4.79 3.72
C VAL A 142 5.72 6.06 2.97
N GLU A 143 4.94 6.41 1.96
CA GLU A 143 5.18 7.61 1.15
C GLU A 143 4.07 8.63 1.42
N ALA A 144 4.43 9.90 1.53
CA ALA A 144 3.49 10.99 1.63
C ALA A 144 3.92 12.16 0.74
N ASN A 145 2.93 12.82 0.15
CA ASN A 145 3.14 14.09 -0.52
C ASN A 145 2.64 15.20 0.40
N GLN A 146 3.55 15.92 1.04
CA GLN A 146 3.22 17.02 1.95
C GLN A 146 3.90 18.30 1.46
N ASN A 147 3.16 19.40 1.38
CA ASN A 147 3.67 20.70 0.92
C ASN A 147 4.40 20.64 -0.44
N ARG A 148 3.88 19.85 -1.39
CA ARG A 148 4.49 19.59 -2.71
C ARG A 148 5.87 18.92 -2.66
N GLN A 149 6.24 18.34 -1.52
CA GLN A 149 7.46 17.56 -1.33
C GLN A 149 7.10 16.08 -1.19
N LYS A 150 7.90 15.23 -1.85
CA LYS A 150 7.88 13.78 -1.64
C LYS A 150 8.65 13.47 -0.36
N VAL A 151 7.95 12.89 0.60
CA VAL A 151 8.50 12.44 1.88
C VAL A 151 8.34 10.94 1.96
N VAL A 152 9.35 10.27 2.50
CA VAL A 152 9.29 8.84 2.79
C VAL A 152 9.55 8.60 4.27
N GLY A 153 8.77 7.70 4.86
CA GLY A 153 8.93 7.21 6.21
C GLY A 153 9.51 5.80 6.19
N VAL A 154 10.52 5.56 7.03
CA VAL A 154 11.10 4.23 7.25
C VAL A 154 10.78 3.79 8.68
N TYR A 155 10.12 2.64 8.83
CA TYR A 155 9.66 2.15 10.12
C TYR A 155 9.72 0.63 10.26
N ASP A 156 9.56 0.13 11.49
CA ASP A 156 9.61 -1.29 11.83
C ASP A 156 8.36 -1.84 12.54
N PHE A 157 7.54 -0.98 13.15
CA PHE A 157 6.31 -1.36 13.86
C PHE A 157 5.20 -1.89 12.93
N ASP A 158 4.25 -2.62 13.50
CA ASP A 158 3.11 -3.18 12.78
C ASP A 158 1.97 -2.17 12.61
N GLY A 159 1.17 -2.36 11.56
CA GLY A 159 0.05 -1.50 11.22
C GLY A 159 0.40 -0.40 10.22
N LYS A 160 -0.52 0.55 10.06
CA LYS A 160 -0.36 1.68 9.15
C LYS A 160 0.50 2.74 9.82
N ALA A 161 1.39 3.35 9.05
CA ALA A 161 2.19 4.47 9.48
C ALA A 161 1.64 5.80 8.94
N ARG A 162 1.83 6.87 9.70
CA ARG A 162 1.47 8.24 9.33
C ARG A 162 2.70 9.13 9.39
N ILE A 163 2.86 9.96 8.35
CA ILE A 163 3.84 11.05 8.34
C ILE A 163 3.11 12.34 8.69
N THR A 164 3.60 13.06 9.70
CA THR A 164 3.05 14.35 10.14
C THR A 164 4.12 15.42 9.97
N HIS A 165 3.78 16.51 9.29
CA HIS A 165 4.67 17.67 9.19
C HIS A 165 4.59 18.50 10.48
N VAL A 166 5.74 18.66 11.14
CA VAL A 166 5.86 19.43 12.38
C VAL A 166 6.69 20.68 12.11
N GLY A 167 6.03 21.84 12.13
CA GLY A 167 6.67 23.13 11.92
C GLY A 167 5.74 24.30 12.24
N GLY A 168 6.29 25.42 12.69
CA GLY A 168 5.51 26.58 13.12
C GLY A 168 6.37 27.56 13.91
N GLN A 169 5.73 28.63 14.41
CA GLN A 169 6.42 29.69 15.17
C GLN A 169 6.26 29.52 16.69
N SER A 170 5.24 28.79 17.14
CA SER A 170 4.97 28.56 18.55
C SER A 170 4.55 27.11 18.82
N LEU A 171 4.87 26.63 20.03
CA LEU A 171 4.58 25.26 20.45
C LEU A 171 3.09 25.02 20.47
N LYS A 172 2.29 26.00 20.91
CA LYS A 172 0.83 25.91 20.90
C LYS A 172 0.28 25.65 19.51
N ALA A 173 0.69 26.44 18.52
CA ALA A 173 0.21 26.31 17.15
C ALA A 173 0.65 24.99 16.49
N VAL A 174 1.86 24.52 16.81
CA VAL A 174 2.36 23.23 16.34
C VAL A 174 1.58 22.07 16.96
N THR A 175 1.37 22.12 18.27
CA THR A 175 0.63 21.09 19.02
C THR A 175 -0.81 21.00 18.54
N GLN A 176 -1.49 22.13 18.37
CA GLN A 176 -2.84 22.18 17.78
C GLN A 176 -2.89 21.45 16.44
N ARG A 177 -1.99 21.77 15.52
CA ARG A 177 -1.98 21.15 14.18
C ARG A 177 -1.73 19.65 14.27
N VAL A 178 -0.87 19.21 15.18
CA VAL A 178 -0.63 17.78 15.41
C VAL A 178 -1.92 17.14 15.90
N VAL A 179 -2.53 17.64 16.97
CA VAL A 179 -3.81 17.13 17.52
C VAL A 179 -4.89 17.01 16.44
N GLU A 180 -5.12 18.07 15.67
CA GLU A 180 -6.11 18.10 14.59
C GLU A 180 -5.78 17.10 13.46
N ASN A 181 -4.50 16.92 13.14
CA ASN A 181 -4.05 15.92 12.15
C ASN A 181 -4.28 14.48 12.62
N TYR A 182 -4.39 14.24 13.93
CA TYR A 182 -4.82 12.96 14.49
C TYR A 182 -6.32 12.84 14.71
N GLU A 183 -7.11 13.82 14.27
CA GLU A 183 -8.57 13.84 14.43
C GLU A 183 -9.01 13.95 15.91
N TYR A 184 -8.09 14.41 16.79
CA TYR A 184 -8.38 14.71 18.18
C TYR A 184 -8.93 16.14 18.34
N ILE A 185 -9.60 16.40 19.46
CA ILE A 185 -10.31 17.66 19.70
C ILE A 185 -9.36 18.67 20.38
N TRP A 186 -9.18 19.80 19.69
CA TRP A 186 -8.54 21.00 20.22
C TRP A 186 -9.57 22.11 20.46
N VAL A 187 -9.68 22.59 21.70
CA VAL A 187 -10.61 23.64 22.12
C VAL A 187 -9.82 24.85 22.59
N ASP A 188 -9.68 25.84 21.71
CA ASP A 188 -9.01 27.11 21.99
C ASP A 188 -9.75 28.27 21.30
N THR A 189 -11.00 28.48 21.70
CA THR A 189 -11.82 29.61 21.24
C THR A 189 -11.64 30.81 22.16
N VAL A 190 -12.09 31.99 21.70
CA VAL A 190 -12.03 33.25 22.47
C VAL A 190 -12.64 33.09 23.87
N ASP A 191 -13.73 32.31 23.98
CA ASP A 191 -14.47 32.11 25.23
C ASP A 191 -14.04 30.85 26.01
N GLN A 192 -13.29 29.92 25.38
CA GLN A 192 -12.90 28.65 25.97
C GLN A 192 -11.49 28.23 25.54
N LYS A 193 -10.50 28.55 26.38
CA LYS A 193 -9.12 28.06 26.25
C LYS A 193 -8.94 26.79 27.08
N ARG A 194 -9.47 25.67 26.60
CA ARG A 194 -9.49 24.41 27.35
C ARG A 194 -8.34 23.48 26.97
N SER A 195 -7.84 23.54 25.74
CA SER A 195 -6.78 22.65 25.29
C SER A 195 -5.37 23.16 25.59
N TRP A 196 -5.19 24.47 25.78
CA TRP A 196 -3.92 25.06 26.21
C TRP A 196 -4.07 25.70 27.57
N LEU A 197 -3.68 24.96 28.62
CA LEU A 197 -3.75 25.38 30.02
C LEU A 197 -2.41 25.94 30.53
N SER A 198 -1.32 25.76 29.78
CA SER A 198 -0.03 26.39 30.07
C SER A 198 -0.14 27.92 30.00
N PRO A 199 0.41 28.66 30.98
CA PRO A 199 0.44 30.12 30.95
C PRO A 199 1.31 30.68 29.83
N ASN A 200 2.31 29.90 29.39
CA ASN A 200 3.30 30.31 28.40
C ASN A 200 3.05 29.62 27.05
N ASP A 201 3.23 30.34 25.95
CA ASP A 201 3.40 29.76 24.61
C ASP A 201 4.88 29.83 24.23
N TYR A 202 5.50 28.66 24.10
CA TYR A 202 6.93 28.54 23.87
C TYR A 202 7.25 28.75 22.39
N LYS A 203 8.40 29.37 22.11
CA LYS A 203 8.88 29.50 20.74
C LYS A 203 9.18 28.13 20.14
N PHE A 204 8.73 27.92 18.91
CA PHE A 204 9.06 26.75 18.12
C PHE A 204 9.73 27.18 16.82
N SER A 205 10.77 26.47 16.41
CA SER A 205 11.51 26.80 15.18
C SER A 205 11.95 25.58 14.38
N ALA A 206 11.68 24.38 14.87
CA ALA A 206 12.03 23.16 14.17
C ALA A 206 11.09 22.95 12.96
N ASP A 207 11.63 22.35 11.90
CA ASP A 207 10.88 21.98 10.68
C ASP A 207 11.25 20.55 10.29
N TYR A 208 10.40 19.59 10.66
CA TYR A 208 10.69 18.17 10.49
C TYR A 208 9.42 17.37 10.15
N TYR A 209 9.64 16.11 9.77
CA TYR A 209 8.57 15.15 9.54
C TYR A 209 8.66 14.08 10.61
N LEU A 210 7.55 13.89 11.32
CA LEU A 210 7.38 12.89 12.35
C LEU A 210 6.70 11.66 11.74
N LEU A 211 7.20 10.47 12.08
CA LEU A 211 6.65 9.19 11.64
C LEU A 211 6.17 8.40 12.85
N THR A 212 4.91 8.00 12.86
CA THR A 212 4.28 7.26 13.96
C THR A 212 3.34 6.19 13.41
N ALA A 213 2.85 5.31 14.30
CA ALA A 213 1.67 4.52 13.99
C ALA A 213 0.45 5.44 13.77
N TRP A 214 -0.47 4.99 12.91
CA TRP A 214 -1.54 5.83 12.36
C TRP A 214 -2.37 6.58 13.41
N ASP A 215 -2.68 5.93 14.52
CA ASP A 215 -3.53 6.45 15.61
C ASP A 215 -2.76 6.82 16.88
N ASP A 216 -1.43 6.87 16.81
CA ASP A 216 -0.56 7.10 17.98
C ASP A 216 -0.28 8.60 18.18
N VAL A 217 -1.33 9.31 18.63
CA VAL A 217 -1.23 10.73 18.97
C VAL A 217 -0.39 10.96 20.23
N GLU A 218 -0.38 10.01 21.17
CA GLU A 218 0.36 10.12 22.42
C GLU A 218 1.86 10.19 22.18
N TYR A 219 2.40 9.26 21.38
CA TYR A 219 3.79 9.30 20.97
C TYR A 219 4.10 10.54 20.13
N ALA A 220 3.16 10.96 19.27
CA ALA A 220 3.36 12.17 18.49
C ALA A 220 3.50 13.42 19.37
N LEU A 221 2.64 13.55 20.37
CA LEU A 221 2.70 14.63 21.35
C LEU A 221 3.93 14.52 22.24
N SER A 222 4.33 13.32 22.66
CA SER A 222 5.53 13.15 23.48
C SER A 222 6.79 13.63 22.76
N VAL A 223 6.91 13.39 21.45
CA VAL A 223 8.04 13.88 20.65
C VAL A 223 7.97 15.39 20.42
N VAL A 224 6.78 15.94 20.15
CA VAL A 224 6.61 17.38 19.86
C VAL A 224 6.86 18.24 21.10
N LEU A 225 6.42 17.75 22.27
CA LEU A 225 6.55 18.44 23.55
C LEU A 225 7.89 18.13 24.25
N GLU A 226 8.73 17.25 23.69
CA GLU A 226 10.01 16.87 24.27
C GLU A 226 10.90 18.10 24.54
N GLY A 227 11.39 18.22 25.78
CA GLY A 227 12.25 19.31 26.21
C GLY A 227 11.53 20.61 26.56
N TYR A 228 10.20 20.67 26.43
CA TYR A 228 9.38 21.77 26.93
C TYR A 228 8.79 21.39 28.30
N PRO A 229 8.56 22.37 29.21
CA PRO A 229 8.03 22.10 30.55
C PRO A 229 6.51 21.93 30.53
N VAL A 230 5.99 21.21 29.55
CA VAL A 230 4.57 20.93 29.36
C VAL A 230 4.36 19.48 28.96
N ARG A 231 3.22 18.93 29.34
CA ARG A 231 2.76 17.59 28.99
C ARG A 231 1.37 17.62 28.39
N ALA A 232 1.07 16.60 27.60
CA ALA A 232 -0.26 16.33 27.11
C ALA A 232 -1.03 15.41 28.06
N ALA A 233 -2.31 15.65 28.20
CA ALA A 233 -3.30 14.73 28.74
C ALA A 233 -4.46 14.63 27.75
N ILE A 234 -4.97 13.43 27.54
CA ILE A 234 -6.07 13.16 26.62
C ILE A 234 -7.25 12.65 27.45
N LEU A 235 -8.43 13.23 27.22
CA LEU A 235 -9.67 12.70 27.77
C LEU A 235 -10.22 11.62 26.84
N ASP A 236 -9.98 10.36 27.17
CA ASP A 236 -10.28 9.20 26.31
C ASP A 236 -11.72 9.15 25.79
N SER A 237 -12.69 9.61 26.59
CA SER A 237 -14.11 9.56 26.22
C SER A 237 -14.49 10.56 25.12
N THR A 238 -13.73 11.63 24.95
CA THR A 238 -14.02 12.69 23.98
C THR A 238 -12.91 12.90 22.96
N GLY A 239 -11.70 12.38 23.21
CA GLY A 239 -10.51 12.71 22.43
C GLY A 239 -10.07 14.17 22.60
N GLN A 240 -10.50 14.86 23.66
CA GLN A 240 -10.05 16.22 23.92
C GLN A 240 -8.64 16.21 24.52
N VAL A 241 -7.75 17.00 23.91
CA VAL A 241 -6.37 17.16 24.38
C VAL A 241 -6.22 18.38 25.26
N PHE A 242 -5.46 18.23 26.34
CA PHE A 242 -5.10 19.27 27.31
C PHE A 242 -3.58 19.36 27.42
N ILE A 243 -3.03 20.56 27.29
CA ILE A 243 -1.60 20.83 27.49
C ILE A 243 -1.43 21.64 28.76
N GLN A 244 -0.65 21.12 29.70
CA GLN A 244 -0.44 21.69 31.04
C GLN A 244 1.03 21.64 31.43
N GLU A 245 1.48 22.51 32.32
CA GLU A 245 2.86 22.49 32.80
C GLU A 245 3.17 21.21 33.59
N ASP A 246 4.43 20.80 33.56
CA ASP A 246 4.95 19.78 34.45
C ASP A 246 5.07 20.35 35.87
N ILE A 247 4.53 19.63 36.86
CA ILE A 247 4.58 19.99 38.28
C ILE A 247 5.88 19.46 38.88
#